data_AF-A0A812K5X6-F1
#
_entry.id   AF-A0A812K5X6-F1
#
_cell.length_a   1.000
_cell.length_b   1.000
_cell.length_c   1.000
_cell.angle_alpha   90.00
_cell.angle_beta   90.00
_cell.angle_gamma   90.00
#
_symmetry.space_group_name_H-M   'P 1'
#
loop_
_entity.id
_entity.type
_entity.pdbx_description
1 polymer ?
#
loop_
_entity_poly.entity_id
_entity_poly.type
_entity_poly.pdbx_seq_one_letter_code
_entity_poly.pdbx_strand_id
1 'polypeptide(L)'
;MWRLHLLSLGIATSSPAQCRWQTERLNDLTAFPHYDNGTRPYMYEGQAVNVSVQLYIAAIQEVDQKGQQLALEGYFRWRWIDPRLAHTDNCGPLTLQLPAESVWMPDIYIDNSVSEWYGAGSLWLSPEGEAYRSVRFSHRLRCPMEFHLLPFDRQRCFVMIASYSSSIADINTGEFADGAAILPEGYGGTTEWKLEKLESEVTTEWFGAGEYRQGFRYVWVYLTLERRPNALIVFVFFTCLAFALVSWVGLFINPTAAPARVAIGVIPVLIMLNLESSVTSQLPPLNYMTWLTSFLFTIKLFSMTVVFEYGLVSWLMMIEGQRVRKFEAMKQMAIALKRDTEELQGHTAEEMVEWDEDDDEEVNLQVAQETEESHAPAEKLQAQRSKSTVSLASRRKAVVLSKGPEQIQEVWDMFDKDGSGCFDQHEIQLGFRKLGQYLSMDQVKRMFFRLGVDSATLDGEAFQRMLLDLNLYLPGTPFTLSYWERPPSLQVDIAFRYIYILALAVVTITWLALAGS
;
A
#
# COMPACT_ATOMS: atom_id res chain seq x y z
N MET A 1 72.26 31.20 -52.23
CA MET A 1 72.90 30.45 -51.13
C MET A 1 72.54 28.98 -51.29
N TRP A 2 73.49 28.06 -51.13
CA TRP A 2 73.22 26.62 -51.21
C TRP A 2 72.69 26.12 -49.86
N ARG A 3 71.63 25.30 -49.86
CA ARG A 3 71.16 24.59 -48.65
C ARG A 3 71.73 23.17 -48.65
N LEU A 4 72.65 22.89 -47.73
CA LEU A 4 73.07 21.53 -47.43
C LEU A 4 71.96 20.81 -46.65
N HIS A 5 71.57 19.63 -47.09
CA HIS A 5 70.83 18.68 -46.26
C HIS A 5 71.82 17.96 -45.36
N LEU A 6 71.83 18.30 -44.06
CA LEU A 6 72.49 17.48 -43.05
C LEU A 6 71.64 16.24 -42.78
N LEU A 7 72.15 15.08 -43.15
CA LEU A 7 71.62 13.79 -42.71
C LEU A 7 71.89 13.66 -41.20
N SER A 8 70.86 13.84 -40.39
CA SER A 8 70.90 13.43 -38.99
C SER A 8 71.00 11.90 -38.95
N LEU A 9 72.18 11.37 -38.63
CA LEU A 9 72.28 9.98 -38.20
C LEU A 9 71.42 9.82 -36.95
N GLY A 10 70.31 9.09 -37.09
CA GLY A 10 69.57 8.61 -35.94
C GLY A 10 70.47 7.66 -35.16
N ILE A 11 70.99 8.12 -34.02
CA ILE A 11 71.55 7.22 -33.01
C ILE A 11 70.36 6.40 -32.53
N ALA A 12 70.20 5.20 -33.09
CA ALA A 12 69.28 4.21 -32.59
C ALA A 12 69.76 3.83 -31.18
N THR A 13 69.14 4.44 -30.17
CA THR A 13 69.26 4.01 -28.78
C THR A 13 68.75 2.58 -28.72
N SER A 14 69.66 1.62 -28.75
CA SER A 14 69.34 0.21 -28.69
C SER A 14 68.52 -0.05 -27.42
N SER A 15 67.28 -0.50 -27.58
CA SER A 15 66.55 -1.13 -26.50
C SER A 15 67.42 -2.24 -25.90
N PRO A 16 67.44 -2.42 -24.56
CA PRO A 16 68.15 -3.54 -23.94
C PRO A 16 67.72 -4.86 -24.61
N ALA A 17 68.68 -5.78 -24.77
CA ALA A 17 68.56 -6.93 -25.66
C ALA A 17 67.63 -8.00 -25.07
N GLN A 18 66.32 -7.78 -25.27
CA GLN A 18 65.23 -8.59 -24.73
C GLN A 18 65.47 -10.10 -24.96
N CYS A 19 65.32 -10.91 -23.91
CA CYS A 19 65.54 -12.36 -23.97
C CYS A 19 64.68 -12.98 -25.08
N ARG A 20 65.33 -13.65 -26.05
CA ARG A 20 64.64 -14.27 -27.20
C ARG A 20 63.69 -15.40 -26.78
N TRP A 21 64.01 -16.08 -25.67
CA TRP A 21 63.25 -17.19 -25.10
C TRP A 21 63.03 -16.94 -23.61
N GLN A 22 62.06 -16.10 -23.26
CA GLN A 22 61.83 -15.71 -21.87
C GLN A 22 61.45 -16.89 -20.96
N THR A 23 60.74 -17.89 -21.50
CA THR A 23 60.39 -19.13 -20.79
C THR A 23 61.61 -20.02 -20.53
N GLU A 24 62.57 -20.06 -21.45
CA GLU A 24 63.84 -20.79 -21.26
C GLU A 24 64.64 -20.17 -20.10
N ARG A 25 64.73 -18.83 -20.08
CA ARG A 25 65.41 -18.12 -18.98
C ARG A 25 64.71 -18.29 -17.63
N LEU A 26 63.37 -18.36 -17.60
CA LEU A 26 62.68 -18.71 -16.35
C LEU A 26 63.07 -20.11 -15.89
N ASN A 27 63.07 -21.10 -16.78
CA ASN A 27 63.39 -22.49 -16.43
C ASN A 27 64.80 -22.63 -15.83
N ASP A 28 65.78 -21.82 -16.27
CA ASP A 28 67.10 -21.73 -15.64
C ASP A 28 67.02 -21.22 -14.19
N LEU A 29 66.27 -20.13 -13.97
CA LEU A 29 66.12 -19.47 -12.67
C LEU A 29 65.32 -20.34 -11.68
N THR A 30 64.35 -21.10 -12.18
CA THR A 30 63.51 -22.02 -11.38
C THR A 30 64.05 -23.45 -11.32
N ALA A 31 65.31 -23.68 -11.74
CA ALA A 31 65.90 -25.02 -11.77
C ALA A 31 66.23 -25.54 -10.36
N PHE A 32 65.73 -26.73 -10.01
CA PHE A 32 66.19 -27.46 -8.82
C PHE A 32 67.67 -27.87 -8.99
N PRO A 33 68.56 -27.71 -7.99
CA PRO A 33 68.30 -27.38 -6.58
C PRO A 33 68.43 -25.88 -6.23
N HIS A 34 68.54 -24.98 -7.21
CA HIS A 34 68.73 -23.55 -6.96
C HIS A 34 67.44 -22.83 -6.57
N TYR A 35 66.29 -23.31 -7.05
CA TYR A 35 64.97 -22.81 -6.67
C TYR A 35 64.10 -23.92 -6.09
N ASP A 36 63.25 -23.53 -5.15
CA ASP A 36 62.16 -24.33 -4.60
C ASP A 36 60.91 -23.43 -4.54
N ASN A 37 59.88 -23.84 -5.28
CA ASN A 37 58.59 -23.15 -5.37
C ASN A 37 57.68 -23.43 -4.16
N GLY A 38 57.98 -24.46 -3.35
CA GLY A 38 57.26 -24.79 -2.12
C GLY A 38 57.64 -23.92 -0.92
N THR A 39 58.85 -23.36 -0.90
CA THR A 39 59.31 -22.46 0.17
C THR A 39 59.20 -20.98 -0.19
N ARG A 40 58.71 -20.20 0.77
CA ARG A 40 58.59 -18.73 0.64
C ARG A 40 59.96 -18.04 0.60
N PRO A 41 60.07 -16.88 -0.06
CA PRO A 41 61.22 -15.98 0.10
C PRO A 41 61.52 -15.71 1.58
N TYR A 42 62.80 -15.52 1.89
CA TYR A 42 63.32 -15.21 3.24
C TYR A 42 63.02 -16.26 4.33
N MET A 43 62.59 -17.49 3.98
CA MET A 43 62.28 -18.57 4.94
C MET A 43 63.38 -18.81 5.98
N TYR A 44 64.65 -18.81 5.56
CA TYR A 44 65.81 -19.03 6.44
C TYR A 44 66.26 -17.77 7.21
N GLU A 45 65.77 -16.59 6.83
CA GLU A 45 66.12 -15.30 7.46
C GLU A 45 65.08 -14.86 8.50
N GLY A 46 63.92 -15.52 8.56
CA GLY A 46 62.83 -15.20 9.49
C GLY A 46 62.10 -13.89 9.18
N GLN A 47 62.35 -13.27 8.03
CA GLN A 47 61.68 -12.05 7.59
C GLN A 47 60.32 -12.38 6.94
N ALA A 48 59.32 -11.52 7.09
CA ALA A 48 58.04 -11.64 6.41
C ALA A 48 58.15 -11.17 4.95
N VAL A 49 57.47 -11.85 4.02
CA VAL A 49 57.35 -11.40 2.63
C VAL A 49 56.34 -10.24 2.58
N ASN A 50 56.79 -9.04 2.22
CA ASN A 50 55.87 -7.93 1.96
C ASN A 50 55.16 -8.16 0.62
N VAL A 51 53.83 -8.18 0.63
CA VAL A 51 53.00 -8.40 -0.56
C VAL A 51 52.01 -7.24 -0.71
N SER A 52 52.27 -6.35 -1.67
CA SER A 52 51.28 -5.34 -2.08
C SER A 52 50.18 -6.02 -2.90
N VAL A 53 48.91 -5.72 -2.62
CA VAL A 53 47.73 -6.20 -3.37
C VAL A 53 46.91 -5.03 -3.94
N GLN A 54 46.31 -5.21 -5.11
CA GLN A 54 45.46 -4.22 -5.75
C GLN A 54 44.32 -4.88 -6.55
N LEU A 55 43.11 -4.35 -6.41
CA LEU A 55 41.92 -4.76 -7.15
C LEU A 55 41.58 -3.72 -8.22
N TYR A 56 41.85 -4.02 -9.49
CA TYR A 56 41.33 -3.22 -10.60
C TYR A 56 39.92 -3.70 -10.93
N ILE A 57 38.90 -2.94 -10.55
CA ILE A 57 37.48 -3.27 -10.75
C ILE A 57 37.09 -2.83 -12.16
N ALA A 58 37.01 -3.76 -13.11
CA ALA A 58 36.65 -3.45 -14.49
C ALA A 58 35.13 -3.36 -14.67
N ALA A 59 34.36 -4.15 -13.92
CA ALA A 59 32.91 -4.10 -13.92
C ALA A 59 32.29 -4.54 -12.58
N ILE A 60 31.15 -3.93 -12.25
CA ILE A 60 30.16 -4.52 -11.35
C ILE A 60 29.17 -5.24 -12.27
N GLN A 61 29.12 -6.57 -12.21
CA GLN A 61 28.23 -7.36 -13.07
C GLN A 61 26.79 -7.36 -12.57
N GLU A 62 26.61 -7.55 -11.26
CA GLU A 62 25.31 -7.84 -10.63
C GLU A 62 25.34 -7.41 -9.15
N VAL A 63 24.19 -6.93 -8.66
CA VAL A 63 23.96 -6.65 -7.24
C VAL A 63 22.75 -7.48 -6.82
N ASP A 64 23.00 -8.69 -6.33
CA ASP A 64 21.93 -9.58 -5.85
C ASP A 64 21.52 -9.16 -4.44
N GLN A 65 20.48 -8.32 -4.41
CA GLN A 65 19.88 -7.78 -3.19
C GLN A 65 19.29 -8.89 -2.32
N LYS A 66 18.77 -9.96 -2.93
CA LYS A 66 18.04 -11.06 -2.28
C LYS A 66 18.97 -12.11 -1.70
N GLY A 67 20.04 -12.45 -2.43
CA GLY A 67 21.14 -13.30 -1.96
C GLY A 67 22.21 -12.55 -1.16
N GLN A 68 22.07 -11.22 -0.97
CA GLN A 68 23.03 -10.33 -0.30
C GLN A 68 24.46 -10.51 -0.84
N GLN A 69 24.59 -10.36 -2.16
CA GLN A 69 25.82 -10.61 -2.91
C GLN A 69 26.12 -9.51 -3.94
N LEU A 70 27.42 -9.28 -4.16
CA LEU A 70 27.96 -8.36 -5.16
C LEU A 70 28.85 -9.13 -6.13
N ALA A 71 28.54 -9.12 -7.43
CA ALA A 71 29.37 -9.72 -8.46
C ALA A 71 30.35 -8.68 -9.04
N LEU A 72 31.64 -8.88 -8.79
CA LEU A 72 32.73 -8.04 -9.30
C LEU A 72 33.58 -8.79 -10.33
N GLU A 73 33.94 -8.09 -11.40
CA GLU A 73 34.89 -8.56 -12.39
C GLU A 73 36.01 -7.55 -12.60
N GLY A 74 37.23 -8.04 -12.85
CA GLY A 74 38.35 -7.20 -13.24
C GLY A 74 39.68 -7.92 -13.21
N TYR A 75 40.72 -7.22 -12.75
CA TYR A 75 42.06 -7.78 -12.58
C TYR A 75 42.49 -7.70 -11.12
N PHE A 76 42.79 -8.87 -10.54
CA PHE A 76 43.37 -8.95 -9.21
C PHE A 76 44.89 -9.03 -9.37
N ARG A 77 45.60 -8.16 -8.65
CA ARG A 77 47.02 -7.88 -8.84
C ARG A 77 47.75 -7.99 -7.50
N TRP A 78 48.94 -8.57 -7.51
CA TRP A 78 49.81 -8.57 -6.35
C TRP A 78 51.28 -8.55 -6.73
N ARG A 79 52.10 -8.00 -5.84
CA ARG A 79 53.50 -7.67 -6.08
C ARG A 79 54.35 -8.00 -4.85
N TRP A 80 55.42 -8.75 -5.06
CA TRP A 80 56.34 -9.21 -4.02
C TRP A 80 57.78 -9.24 -4.57
N ILE A 81 58.76 -9.45 -3.71
CA ILE A 81 60.17 -9.58 -4.10
C ILE A 81 60.66 -10.98 -3.70
N ASP A 82 61.20 -11.73 -4.66
CA ASP A 82 61.89 -12.99 -4.45
C ASP A 82 63.34 -12.87 -4.97
N PRO A 83 64.33 -12.63 -4.10
CA PRO A 83 65.73 -12.45 -4.50
C PRO A 83 66.32 -13.65 -5.25
N ARG A 84 65.72 -14.84 -5.13
CA ARG A 84 66.13 -16.05 -5.84
C ARG A 84 65.85 -15.95 -7.36
N LEU A 85 64.96 -15.05 -7.77
CA LEU A 85 64.57 -14.81 -9.16
C LEU A 85 65.28 -13.60 -9.80
N ALA A 86 66.19 -12.93 -9.07
CA ALA A 86 66.92 -11.78 -9.60
C ALA A 86 67.93 -12.22 -10.69
N HIS A 87 67.91 -11.55 -11.84
CA HIS A 87 68.76 -11.88 -12.99
C HIS A 87 69.52 -10.64 -13.50
N THR A 88 70.84 -10.76 -13.65
CA THR A 88 71.71 -9.65 -14.08
C THR A 88 71.94 -9.59 -15.60
N ASP A 89 71.17 -10.36 -16.38
CA ASP A 89 71.30 -10.45 -17.83
C ASP A 89 70.73 -9.22 -18.56
N ASN A 90 71.26 -8.92 -19.75
CA ASN A 90 70.77 -7.87 -20.66
C ASN A 90 69.29 -8.04 -21.13
N CYS A 91 68.64 -9.13 -20.71
CA CYS A 91 67.29 -9.52 -21.11
C CYS A 91 66.17 -8.58 -20.67
N GLY A 92 66.42 -7.71 -19.68
CA GLY A 92 65.42 -6.81 -19.12
C GLY A 92 64.31 -7.56 -18.36
N PRO A 93 63.14 -6.94 -18.14
CA PRO A 93 62.04 -7.60 -17.46
C PRO A 93 61.37 -8.66 -18.33
N LEU A 94 61.08 -9.82 -17.73
CA LEU A 94 60.41 -10.94 -18.37
C LEU A 94 58.88 -10.78 -18.23
N THR A 95 58.11 -11.12 -19.26
CA THR A 95 56.64 -11.02 -19.28
C THR A 95 56.06 -12.34 -19.78
N LEU A 96 55.50 -13.12 -18.86
CA LEU A 96 55.30 -14.55 -19.00
C LEU A 96 53.84 -14.95 -18.77
N GLN A 97 53.28 -15.77 -19.66
CA GLN A 97 51.94 -16.37 -19.54
C GLN A 97 52.08 -17.78 -18.92
N LEU A 98 52.44 -17.84 -17.64
CA LEU A 98 52.83 -19.08 -16.98
C LEU A 98 51.65 -19.88 -16.42
N PRO A 99 51.75 -21.24 -16.42
CA PRO A 99 51.13 -22.05 -15.39
C PRO A 99 51.65 -21.60 -14.01
N ALA A 100 50.76 -21.56 -13.03
CA ALA A 100 51.05 -21.02 -11.70
C ALA A 100 52.18 -21.79 -10.97
N GLU A 101 52.39 -23.05 -11.31
CA GLU A 101 53.25 -24.01 -10.59
C GLU A 101 54.77 -23.77 -10.70
N SER A 102 55.23 -22.87 -11.57
CA SER A 102 56.67 -22.69 -11.86
C SER A 102 57.44 -21.85 -10.82
N VAL A 103 56.76 -20.99 -10.06
CA VAL A 103 57.36 -19.97 -9.18
C VAL A 103 56.61 -19.97 -7.84
N TRP A 104 57.27 -19.68 -6.71
CA TRP A 104 56.56 -19.48 -5.44
C TRP A 104 55.63 -18.28 -5.56
N MET A 105 54.39 -18.42 -5.08
CA MET A 105 53.40 -17.36 -5.06
C MET A 105 52.81 -17.22 -3.66
N PRO A 106 52.54 -15.99 -3.20
CA PRO A 106 51.81 -15.80 -1.95
C PRO A 106 50.37 -16.31 -2.08
N ASP A 107 49.85 -16.91 -1.01
CA ASP A 107 48.53 -17.55 -0.93
C ASP A 107 47.41 -16.54 -0.66
N ILE A 108 47.36 -15.49 -1.48
CA ILE A 108 46.40 -14.39 -1.35
C ILE A 108 45.04 -14.81 -1.93
N TYR A 109 43.98 -14.61 -1.14
CA TYR A 109 42.60 -14.95 -1.49
C TYR A 109 41.61 -13.84 -1.07
N ILE A 110 40.33 -14.00 -1.42
CA ILE A 110 39.26 -13.06 -1.04
C ILE A 110 38.30 -13.74 -0.05
N ASP A 111 38.41 -13.39 1.22
CA ASP A 111 37.80 -14.15 2.33
C ASP A 111 36.27 -14.05 2.40
N ASN A 112 35.67 -12.93 1.94
CA ASN A 112 34.22 -12.81 1.83
C ASN A 112 33.63 -13.34 0.51
N SER A 113 34.39 -14.12 -0.27
CA SER A 113 33.92 -14.71 -1.52
C SER A 113 32.93 -15.87 -1.30
N VAL A 114 31.91 -15.94 -2.16
CA VAL A 114 30.87 -16.97 -2.21
C VAL A 114 31.04 -17.89 -3.43
N SER A 115 31.56 -17.34 -4.53
CA SER A 115 32.00 -18.12 -5.69
C SER A 115 33.18 -17.44 -6.38
N GLU A 116 34.26 -18.18 -6.60
CA GLU A 116 35.48 -17.70 -7.24
C GLU A 116 35.57 -18.16 -8.70
N TRP A 117 36.13 -17.32 -9.56
CA TRP A 117 36.58 -17.71 -10.90
C TRP A 117 37.78 -16.87 -11.29
N TYR A 118 38.86 -17.54 -11.68
CA TYR A 118 40.08 -16.92 -12.21
C TYR A 118 40.24 -17.31 -13.68
N GLY A 119 40.49 -16.30 -14.52
CA GLY A 119 40.74 -16.46 -15.95
C GLY A 119 42.23 -16.47 -16.28
N ALA A 120 42.56 -15.99 -17.48
CA ALA A 120 43.95 -15.80 -17.89
C ALA A 120 44.71 -14.85 -16.94
N GLY A 121 45.99 -15.15 -16.72
CA GLY A 121 46.90 -14.33 -15.94
C GLY A 121 48.24 -14.14 -16.61
N SER A 122 49.00 -13.18 -16.08
CA SER A 122 50.38 -12.89 -16.47
C SER A 122 51.25 -12.71 -15.24
N LEU A 123 52.50 -13.12 -15.35
CA LEU A 123 53.58 -12.78 -14.42
C LEU A 123 54.57 -11.86 -15.14
N TRP A 124 54.90 -10.75 -14.50
CA TRP A 124 56.00 -9.87 -14.88
C TRP A 124 57.09 -9.99 -13.82
N LEU A 125 58.34 -10.14 -14.25
CA LEU A 125 59.50 -10.32 -13.37
C LEU A 125 60.59 -9.32 -13.75
N SER A 126 60.91 -8.41 -12.83
CA SER A 126 62.00 -7.44 -12.98
C SER A 126 63.38 -8.10 -12.75
N PRO A 127 64.46 -7.61 -13.38
CA PRO A 127 65.84 -8.05 -13.11
C PRO A 127 66.22 -8.06 -11.62
N GLU A 128 65.61 -7.19 -10.82
CA GLU A 128 65.82 -7.04 -9.39
C GLU A 128 65.12 -8.12 -8.53
N GLY A 129 64.40 -9.07 -9.14
CA GLY A 129 63.63 -10.10 -8.43
C GLY A 129 62.25 -9.64 -7.96
N GLU A 130 61.78 -8.46 -8.39
CA GLU A 130 60.40 -8.02 -8.15
C GLU A 130 59.45 -8.75 -9.10
N ALA A 131 58.52 -9.51 -8.53
CA ALA A 131 57.49 -10.26 -9.22
C ALA A 131 56.14 -9.55 -9.08
N TYR A 132 55.47 -9.31 -10.21
CA TYR A 132 54.12 -8.73 -10.29
C TYR A 132 53.21 -9.70 -11.04
N ARG A 133 52.17 -10.21 -10.38
CA ARG A 133 51.17 -11.09 -10.97
C ARG A 133 49.84 -10.35 -11.15
N SER A 134 49.21 -10.52 -12.30
CA SER A 134 47.89 -9.97 -12.61
C SER A 134 47.02 -11.05 -13.26
N VAL A 135 45.90 -11.40 -12.62
CA VAL A 135 44.92 -12.39 -13.10
C VAL A 135 43.57 -11.75 -13.34
N ARG A 136 42.83 -12.16 -14.38
CA ARG A 136 41.40 -11.82 -14.49
C ARG A 136 40.63 -12.57 -13.41
N PHE A 137 39.74 -11.89 -12.70
CA PHE A 137 38.85 -12.51 -11.71
C PHE A 137 37.38 -12.17 -12.02
N SER A 138 36.47 -13.05 -11.63
CA SER A 138 35.02 -12.82 -11.61
C SER A 138 34.45 -13.47 -10.35
N HIS A 139 34.25 -12.69 -9.28
CA HIS A 139 33.88 -13.19 -7.96
C HIS A 139 32.49 -12.69 -7.55
N ARG A 140 31.72 -13.54 -6.87
CA ARG A 140 30.54 -13.12 -6.11
C ARG A 140 30.91 -13.03 -4.65
N LEU A 141 30.80 -11.84 -4.07
CA LEU A 141 31.19 -11.52 -2.70
C LEU A 141 29.96 -11.39 -1.82
N ARG A 142 30.04 -11.83 -0.57
CA ARG A 142 29.01 -11.58 0.45
C ARG A 142 29.01 -10.10 0.79
N CYS A 143 27.88 -9.43 0.56
CA CYS A 143 27.62 -8.04 0.91
C CYS A 143 26.28 -7.95 1.66
N PRO A 144 26.29 -7.84 3.01
CA PRO A 144 25.06 -7.53 3.74
C PRO A 144 24.55 -6.13 3.33
N MET A 145 23.24 -6.00 3.17
CA MET A 145 22.59 -4.79 2.66
C MET A 145 21.44 -4.34 3.57
N GLU A 146 21.28 -3.03 3.71
CA GLU A 146 20.28 -2.38 4.57
C GLU A 146 19.30 -1.55 3.74
N PHE A 147 18.01 -1.90 3.77
CA PHE A 147 17.00 -1.35 2.86
C PHE A 147 16.07 -0.32 3.52
N HIS A 148 16.41 0.20 4.70
CA HIS A 148 15.57 1.14 5.46
C HIS A 148 15.06 2.32 4.61
N LEU A 149 15.92 2.92 3.79
CA LEU A 149 15.62 4.08 2.94
C LEU A 149 15.23 3.74 1.49
N LEU A 150 15.02 2.47 1.14
CA LEU A 150 14.59 2.04 -0.20
C LEU A 150 13.42 2.91 -0.71
N PRO A 151 13.50 3.55 -1.90
CA PRO A 151 14.46 3.36 -2.99
C PRO A 151 15.70 4.30 -2.99
N PHE A 152 15.89 5.11 -1.95
CA PHE A 152 16.97 6.10 -1.80
C PHE A 152 18.17 5.55 -1.00
N ASP A 153 18.30 4.23 -0.96
CA ASP A 153 19.29 3.52 -0.15
C ASP A 153 20.70 3.53 -0.73
N ARG A 154 21.67 3.45 0.17
CA ARG A 154 23.11 3.39 -0.10
C ARG A 154 23.68 2.15 0.59
N GLN A 155 24.34 1.28 -0.18
CA GLN A 155 24.87 0.00 0.30
C GLN A 155 26.40 0.08 0.40
N ARG A 156 26.98 -0.32 1.54
CA ARG A 156 28.43 -0.38 1.75
C ARG A 156 28.91 -1.83 1.66
N CYS A 157 29.20 -2.28 0.46
CA CYS A 157 29.84 -3.56 0.25
C CYS A 157 31.35 -3.50 0.58
N PHE A 158 31.95 -4.66 0.80
CA PHE A 158 33.38 -4.77 1.08
C PHE A 158 34.03 -5.95 0.37
N VAL A 159 35.36 -5.91 0.25
CA VAL A 159 36.23 -7.01 -0.20
C VAL A 159 37.28 -7.21 0.89
N MET A 160 37.45 -8.44 1.37
CA MET A 160 38.44 -8.80 2.40
C MET A 160 39.59 -9.57 1.73
N ILE A 161 40.78 -8.98 1.65
CA ILE A 161 41.94 -9.59 0.97
C ILE A 161 43.03 -9.93 2.01
N ALA A 162 43.43 -11.21 2.09
CA ALA A 162 44.41 -11.70 3.06
C ALA A 162 45.21 -12.88 2.50
N SER A 163 46.25 -13.32 3.23
CA SER A 163 46.89 -14.63 3.04
C SER A 163 46.10 -15.73 3.78
N TYR A 164 45.94 -16.90 3.16
CA TYR A 164 45.08 -17.98 3.68
C TYR A 164 45.69 -18.77 4.85
N SER A 165 46.95 -19.18 4.69
CA SER A 165 47.68 -20.04 5.63
C SER A 165 48.88 -19.34 6.27
N SER A 166 49.42 -18.31 5.60
CA SER A 166 50.57 -17.53 6.07
C SER A 166 50.16 -16.45 7.08
N SER A 167 50.79 -16.45 8.25
CA SER A 167 50.60 -15.42 9.28
C SER A 167 51.29 -14.09 8.90
N ILE A 168 51.02 -13.01 9.65
CA ILE A 168 51.71 -11.71 9.49
C ILE A 168 53.24 -11.78 9.66
N ALA A 169 53.76 -12.82 10.32
CA ALA A 169 55.21 -13.08 10.44
C ALA A 169 55.81 -13.73 9.18
N ASP A 170 54.97 -14.25 8.28
CA ASP A 170 55.36 -14.95 7.06
C ASP A 170 55.02 -14.16 5.80
N ILE A 171 53.81 -13.60 5.74
CA ILE A 171 53.36 -12.71 4.68
C ILE A 171 52.71 -11.47 5.32
N ASN A 172 53.30 -10.32 5.05
CA ASN A 172 52.77 -9.02 5.45
C ASN A 172 52.06 -8.39 4.25
N THR A 173 50.74 -8.50 4.21
CA THR A 173 49.93 -7.90 3.14
C THR A 173 49.82 -6.37 3.31
N GLY A 174 49.73 -5.67 2.19
CA GLY A 174 49.51 -4.23 2.17
C GLY A 174 48.97 -3.79 0.82
N GLU A 175 48.72 -2.50 0.65
CA GLU A 175 48.25 -1.96 -0.62
C GLU A 175 49.38 -1.55 -1.57
N PHE A 176 49.03 -1.15 -2.80
CA PHE A 176 49.94 -0.43 -3.71
C PHE A 176 50.00 1.05 -3.31
N ALA A 177 51.03 1.78 -3.77
CA ALA A 177 51.15 3.22 -3.52
C ALA A 177 49.97 4.04 -4.07
N ASP A 178 49.33 3.55 -5.15
CA ASP A 178 48.13 4.12 -5.76
C ASP A 178 46.81 3.63 -5.11
N GLY A 179 46.90 2.95 -3.95
CA GLY A 179 45.78 2.38 -3.20
C GLY A 179 45.45 0.92 -3.54
N ALA A 180 44.69 0.28 -2.64
CA ALA A 180 44.29 -1.12 -2.76
C ALA A 180 43.26 -1.41 -3.87
N ALA A 181 42.61 -0.41 -4.44
CA ALA A 181 41.64 -0.60 -5.52
C ALA A 181 41.59 0.58 -6.49
N ILE A 182 41.35 0.28 -7.76
CA ILE A 182 41.27 1.25 -8.87
C ILE A 182 40.02 0.96 -9.70
N LEU A 183 39.34 2.01 -10.16
CA LEU A 183 38.33 1.95 -11.21
C LEU A 183 38.80 2.65 -12.51
N PRO A 184 38.29 2.23 -13.68
CA PRO A 184 38.44 2.98 -14.92
C PRO A 184 37.71 4.34 -14.85
N GLU A 185 38.32 5.38 -15.43
CA GLU A 185 37.64 6.67 -15.63
C GLU A 185 36.34 6.48 -16.44
N GLY A 186 35.27 7.13 -15.99
CA GLY A 186 33.94 7.01 -16.60
C GLY A 186 33.14 5.75 -16.21
N TYR A 187 33.72 4.77 -15.51
CA TYR A 187 32.95 3.61 -15.04
C TYR A 187 32.11 3.95 -13.79
N GLY A 188 30.84 4.31 -14.01
CA GLY A 188 29.93 4.82 -12.98
C GLY A 188 29.01 3.80 -12.30
N GLY A 189 29.26 2.49 -12.43
CA GLY A 189 28.40 1.41 -11.91
C GLY A 189 27.48 0.78 -12.97
N THR A 190 26.34 0.23 -12.54
CA THR A 190 25.37 -0.48 -13.40
C THR A 190 24.27 0.46 -13.92
N THR A 191 23.12 -0.05 -14.36
CA THR A 191 21.91 0.73 -14.69
C THR A 191 21.14 1.17 -13.44
N GLU A 192 21.00 0.28 -12.45
CA GLU A 192 20.31 0.55 -11.17
C GLU A 192 21.24 1.24 -10.15
N TRP A 193 22.51 0.85 -10.10
CA TRP A 193 23.46 1.28 -9.06
C TRP A 193 24.54 2.21 -9.60
N LYS A 194 24.87 3.24 -8.85
CA LYS A 194 26.02 4.12 -9.06
C LYS A 194 27.09 3.80 -8.01
N LEU A 195 28.36 3.69 -8.37
CA LEU A 195 29.43 3.75 -7.36
C LEU A 195 29.60 5.22 -6.93
N GLU A 196 29.42 5.50 -5.65
CA GLU A 196 29.63 6.83 -5.07
C GLU A 196 31.05 6.99 -4.52
N LYS A 197 31.57 5.96 -3.83
CA LYS A 197 32.87 6.01 -3.16
C LYS A 197 33.58 4.66 -3.20
N LEU A 198 34.91 4.73 -3.25
CA LEU A 198 35.85 3.63 -3.07
C LEU A 198 36.80 4.04 -1.93
N GLU A 199 37.02 3.16 -0.96
CA GLU A 199 37.95 3.38 0.17
C GLU A 199 38.78 2.11 0.41
N SER A 200 40.00 2.24 0.95
CA SER A 200 40.81 1.13 1.44
C SER A 200 41.23 1.32 2.90
N GLU A 201 41.42 0.21 3.61
CA GLU A 201 41.94 0.18 4.98
C GLU A 201 42.78 -1.09 5.19
N VAL A 202 43.89 -1.02 5.93
CA VAL A 202 44.76 -2.20 6.18
C VAL A 202 44.84 -2.52 7.68
N THR A 203 44.07 -3.52 8.08
CA THR A 203 43.89 -3.95 9.48
C THR A 203 44.67 -5.25 9.77
N THR A 204 44.76 -5.62 11.05
CA THR A 204 45.33 -6.91 11.47
C THR A 204 44.32 -7.63 12.34
N GLU A 205 43.75 -8.71 11.81
CA GLU A 205 42.86 -9.60 12.56
C GLU A 205 43.67 -10.65 13.32
N TRP A 206 43.09 -11.25 14.35
CA TRP A 206 43.79 -12.18 15.23
C TRP A 206 42.93 -13.40 15.53
N PHE A 207 43.31 -14.55 14.96
CA PHE A 207 42.63 -15.83 15.11
C PHE A 207 43.34 -16.73 16.11
N GLY A 208 42.66 -17.79 16.57
CA GLY A 208 43.17 -18.69 17.59
C GLY A 208 43.04 -18.14 19.02
N ALA A 209 43.49 -18.95 19.99
CA ALA A 209 43.37 -18.67 21.42
C ALA A 209 44.64 -19.08 22.18
N GLY A 210 44.93 -18.37 23.28
CA GLY A 210 46.14 -18.58 24.07
C GLY A 210 47.41 -18.36 23.25
N GLU A 211 48.37 -19.26 23.40
CA GLU A 211 49.69 -19.22 22.74
C GLU A 211 49.60 -19.45 21.22
N TYR A 212 48.50 -20.01 20.72
CA TYR A 212 48.23 -20.23 19.29
C TYR A 212 47.54 -19.03 18.61
N ARG A 213 47.48 -17.86 19.27
CA ARG A 213 46.87 -16.66 18.72
C ARG A 213 47.77 -16.02 17.66
N GLN A 214 47.42 -16.18 16.39
CA GLN A 214 48.18 -15.65 15.25
C GLN A 214 47.49 -14.43 14.63
N GLY A 215 48.30 -13.45 14.23
CA GLY A 215 47.84 -12.26 13.52
C GLY A 215 47.85 -12.50 12.01
N PHE A 216 46.80 -12.06 11.32
CA PHE A 216 46.68 -12.10 9.87
C PHE A 216 46.42 -10.67 9.37
N ARG A 217 47.09 -10.28 8.28
CA ARG A 217 47.04 -8.93 7.75
C ARG A 217 45.97 -8.86 6.65
N TYR A 218 44.99 -7.97 6.81
CA TYR A 218 43.83 -7.84 5.93
C TYR A 218 43.84 -6.48 5.24
N VAL A 219 43.69 -6.49 3.92
CA VAL A 219 43.41 -5.30 3.11
C VAL A 219 41.92 -5.29 2.80
N TRP A 220 41.21 -4.34 3.38
CA TRP A 220 39.79 -4.09 3.16
C TRP A 220 39.62 -3.08 2.03
N VAL A 221 38.70 -3.38 1.11
CA VAL A 221 38.24 -2.43 0.07
C VAL A 221 36.75 -2.21 0.26
N TYR A 222 36.32 -0.98 0.51
CA TYR A 222 34.90 -0.63 0.66
C TYR A 222 34.36 0.01 -0.63
N LEU A 223 33.20 -0.46 -1.06
CA LEU A 223 32.45 0.06 -2.22
C LEU A 223 31.11 0.62 -1.73
N THR A 224 30.94 1.94 -1.81
CA THR A 224 29.67 2.60 -1.51
C THR A 224 28.84 2.73 -2.78
N LEU A 225 27.74 1.97 -2.85
CA LEU A 225 26.81 1.91 -3.97
C LEU A 225 25.54 2.72 -3.65
N GLU A 226 25.22 3.71 -4.48
CA GLU A 226 24.03 4.55 -4.39
C GLU A 226 22.98 4.06 -5.41
N ARG A 227 21.75 3.76 -4.97
CA ARG A 227 20.68 3.37 -5.90
C ARG A 227 20.18 4.57 -6.71
N ARG A 228 19.82 4.35 -7.98
CA ARG A 228 19.10 5.31 -8.82
C ARG A 228 17.59 5.07 -8.68
N PRO A 229 16.84 5.90 -7.92
CA PRO A 229 15.46 5.59 -7.54
C PRO A 229 14.44 5.75 -8.68
N ASN A 230 14.82 6.39 -9.79
CA ASN A 230 13.92 6.86 -10.86
C ASN A 230 12.93 5.79 -11.36
N ALA A 231 13.38 4.56 -11.59
CA ALA A 231 12.51 3.48 -12.08
C ALA A 231 11.45 3.08 -11.04
N LEU A 232 11.82 2.98 -9.77
CA LEU A 232 10.90 2.66 -8.68
C LEU A 232 9.92 3.81 -8.42
N ILE A 233 10.37 5.07 -8.49
CA ILE A 233 9.46 6.23 -8.40
C ILE A 233 8.44 6.22 -9.54
N VAL A 234 8.89 6.02 -10.79
CA VAL A 234 7.99 6.05 -11.95
C VAL A 234 7.00 4.89 -11.96
N PHE A 235 7.47 3.64 -11.78
CA PHE A 235 6.62 2.46 -11.92
C PHE A 235 5.88 2.03 -10.64
N VAL A 236 6.35 2.42 -9.45
CA VAL A 236 5.70 2.06 -8.17
C VAL A 236 4.96 3.24 -7.57
N PHE A 237 5.65 4.35 -7.27
CA PHE A 237 5.07 5.48 -6.53
C PHE A 237 3.93 6.17 -7.30
N PHE A 238 4.16 6.60 -8.55
CA PHE A 238 3.11 7.25 -9.33
C PHE A 238 1.96 6.30 -9.73
N THR A 239 2.24 5.02 -9.94
CA THR A 239 1.21 3.98 -10.18
C THR A 239 0.27 3.85 -8.98
N CYS A 240 0.81 3.74 -7.76
CA CYS A 240 0.00 3.72 -6.54
C CYS A 240 -0.81 5.01 -6.35
N LEU A 241 -0.23 6.18 -6.64
CA LEU A 241 -0.93 7.46 -6.56
C LEU A 241 -2.11 7.52 -7.55
N ALA A 242 -1.91 7.06 -8.78
CA ALA A 242 -2.97 6.98 -9.79
C ALA A 242 -4.11 6.04 -9.34
N PHE A 243 -3.79 4.87 -8.76
CA PHE A 243 -4.80 3.95 -8.25
C PHE A 243 -5.55 4.46 -7.00
N ALA A 244 -4.91 5.28 -6.15
CA ALA A 244 -5.60 5.99 -5.06
C ALA A 244 -6.53 7.10 -5.57
N LEU A 245 -6.14 7.81 -6.63
CA LEU A 245 -7.03 8.78 -7.30
C LEU A 245 -8.21 8.08 -7.99
N VAL A 246 -8.03 6.88 -8.55
CA VAL A 246 -9.13 6.07 -9.09
C VAL A 246 -10.12 5.65 -8.00
N SER A 247 -9.65 5.20 -6.83
CA SER A 247 -10.56 4.85 -5.72
C SER A 247 -11.28 6.07 -5.15
N TRP A 248 -10.64 7.26 -5.11
CA TRP A 248 -11.30 8.53 -4.80
C TRP A 248 -12.40 8.90 -5.82
N VAL A 249 -12.15 8.77 -7.12
CA VAL A 249 -13.17 8.99 -8.17
C VAL A 249 -14.36 8.03 -8.00
N GLY A 250 -14.12 6.81 -7.49
CA GLY A 250 -15.17 5.85 -7.14
C GLY A 250 -16.24 6.40 -6.18
N LEU A 251 -15.88 7.32 -5.28
CA LEU A 251 -16.82 7.95 -4.35
C LEU A 251 -17.86 8.83 -5.07
N PHE A 252 -17.58 9.34 -6.27
CA PHE A 252 -18.54 10.14 -7.04
C PHE A 252 -19.61 9.30 -7.77
N ILE A 253 -19.42 7.98 -7.84
CA ILE A 253 -20.38 7.05 -8.44
C ILE A 253 -21.60 6.94 -7.52
N ASN A 254 -22.81 6.92 -8.11
CA ASN A 254 -24.06 6.75 -7.37
C ASN A 254 -24.03 5.41 -6.59
N PRO A 255 -24.25 5.39 -5.27
CA PRO A 255 -24.20 4.17 -4.46
C PRO A 255 -25.21 3.08 -4.87
N THR A 256 -26.25 3.41 -5.65
CA THR A 256 -27.14 2.38 -6.24
C THR A 256 -26.43 1.50 -7.29
N ALA A 257 -25.35 1.97 -7.90
CA ALA A 257 -24.53 1.24 -8.87
C ALA A 257 -23.51 0.31 -8.17
N ALA A 258 -24.00 -0.55 -7.27
CA ALA A 258 -23.21 -1.40 -6.39
C ALA A 258 -22.02 -2.14 -7.07
N PRO A 259 -22.18 -2.80 -8.24
CA PRO A 259 -21.05 -3.51 -8.87
C PRO A 259 -19.89 -2.58 -9.27
N ALA A 260 -20.20 -1.34 -9.67
CA ALA A 260 -19.19 -0.37 -10.11
C ALA A 260 -18.39 0.19 -8.92
N ARG A 261 -19.06 0.56 -7.82
CA ARG A 261 -18.37 1.00 -6.58
C ARG A 261 -17.50 -0.12 -5.99
N VAL A 262 -18.01 -1.35 -5.90
CA VAL A 262 -17.22 -2.49 -5.38
C VAL A 262 -15.98 -2.75 -6.24
N ALA A 263 -16.12 -2.78 -7.56
CA ALA A 263 -14.98 -2.99 -8.46
C ALA A 263 -13.91 -1.89 -8.31
N ILE A 264 -14.32 -0.62 -8.29
CA ILE A 264 -13.40 0.52 -8.22
C ILE A 264 -12.79 0.71 -6.81
N GLY A 265 -13.42 0.19 -5.75
CA GLY A 265 -12.79 0.10 -4.43
C GLY A 265 -11.81 -1.07 -4.29
N VAL A 266 -12.20 -2.29 -4.71
CA VAL A 266 -11.46 -3.52 -4.43
C VAL A 266 -10.30 -3.77 -5.41
N ILE A 267 -10.47 -3.45 -6.70
CA ILE A 267 -9.43 -3.71 -7.71
C ILE A 267 -8.13 -2.91 -7.43
N PRO A 268 -8.16 -1.61 -7.10
CA PRO A 268 -6.97 -0.87 -6.68
C PRO A 268 -6.25 -1.50 -5.48
N VAL A 269 -6.99 -1.96 -4.45
CA VAL A 269 -6.40 -2.62 -3.28
C VAL A 269 -5.70 -3.92 -3.66
N LEU A 270 -6.31 -4.73 -4.54
CA LEU A 270 -5.69 -5.95 -5.07
C LEU A 270 -4.43 -5.64 -5.90
N ILE A 271 -4.43 -4.60 -6.72
CA ILE A 271 -3.27 -4.19 -7.52
C ILE A 271 -2.12 -3.72 -6.60
N MET A 272 -2.42 -2.90 -5.57
CA MET A 272 -1.41 -2.46 -4.60
C MET A 272 -0.81 -3.64 -3.82
N LEU A 273 -1.62 -4.62 -3.41
CA LEU A 273 -1.14 -5.85 -2.76
C LEU A 273 -0.21 -6.66 -3.66
N ASN A 274 -0.51 -6.79 -4.95
CA ASN A 274 0.37 -7.48 -5.91
C ASN A 274 1.67 -6.71 -6.16
N LEU A 275 1.62 -5.38 -6.18
CA LEU A 275 2.80 -4.53 -6.36
C LEU A 275 3.73 -4.57 -5.14
N GLU A 276 3.18 -4.54 -3.93
CA GLU A 276 3.89 -4.71 -2.66
C GLU A 276 4.54 -6.11 -2.56
N SER A 277 3.82 -7.16 -2.99
CA SER A 277 4.37 -8.51 -3.14
C SER A 277 5.51 -8.57 -4.18
N SER A 278 5.35 -7.90 -5.32
CA SER A 278 6.39 -7.82 -6.37
C SER A 278 7.67 -7.14 -5.87
N VAL A 279 7.56 -6.01 -5.16
CA VAL A 279 8.71 -5.32 -4.54
C VAL A 279 9.37 -6.19 -3.48
N THR A 280 8.61 -6.75 -2.55
CA THR A 280 9.16 -7.60 -1.47
C THR A 280 9.75 -8.92 -1.98
N SER A 281 9.29 -9.45 -3.12
CA SER A 281 9.84 -10.67 -3.74
C SER A 281 11.29 -10.51 -4.25
N GLN A 282 11.75 -9.28 -4.46
CA GLN A 282 13.09 -8.92 -4.92
C GLN A 282 14.06 -8.63 -3.76
N LEU A 283 13.55 -8.49 -2.54
CA LEU A 283 14.31 -8.22 -1.33
C LEU A 283 14.64 -9.52 -0.58
N PRO A 284 15.66 -9.52 0.31
CA PRO A 284 15.85 -10.57 1.29
C PRO A 284 14.74 -10.50 2.36
N PRO A 285 14.52 -11.54 3.18
CA PRO A 285 13.52 -11.51 4.25
C PRO A 285 13.89 -10.48 5.33
N LEU A 286 13.23 -9.31 5.30
CA LEU A 286 13.43 -8.23 6.27
C LEU A 286 12.53 -8.41 7.50
N ASN A 287 13.06 -8.09 8.68
CA ASN A 287 12.30 -8.02 9.94
C ASN A 287 11.78 -6.59 10.26
N TYR A 288 12.03 -5.63 9.37
CA TYR A 288 11.60 -4.23 9.46
C TYR A 288 10.86 -3.78 8.21
N MET A 289 10.08 -2.70 8.32
CA MET A 289 9.53 -2.00 7.15
C MET A 289 10.55 -1.05 6.55
N THR A 290 10.60 -0.98 5.21
CA THR A 290 11.35 0.04 4.49
C THR A 290 10.48 1.29 4.31
N TRP A 291 11.10 2.41 3.95
CA TRP A 291 10.39 3.63 3.54
C TRP A 291 9.33 3.31 2.47
N LEU A 292 9.70 2.56 1.42
CA LEU A 292 8.78 2.18 0.33
C LEU A 292 7.67 1.25 0.78
N THR A 293 7.93 0.22 1.59
CA THR A 293 6.85 -0.68 2.04
C THR A 293 5.91 0.02 3.02
N SER A 294 6.40 0.97 3.82
CA SER A 294 5.57 1.79 4.70
C SER A 294 4.68 2.78 3.91
N PHE A 295 5.21 3.42 2.86
CA PHE A 295 4.41 4.22 1.92
C PHE A 295 3.33 3.37 1.23
N LEU A 296 3.71 2.21 0.68
CA LEU A 296 2.79 1.27 0.02
C LEU A 296 1.68 0.79 0.95
N PHE A 297 2.04 0.41 2.18
CA PHE A 297 1.08 0.03 3.22
C PHE A 297 0.10 1.17 3.54
N THR A 298 0.60 2.40 3.65
CA THR A 298 -0.21 3.59 3.94
C THR A 298 -1.22 3.86 2.84
N ILE A 299 -0.80 3.92 1.57
CA ILE A 299 -1.70 4.24 0.45
C ILE A 299 -2.68 3.09 0.13
N LYS A 300 -2.29 1.85 0.39
CA LYS A 300 -3.18 0.67 0.42
C LYS A 300 -4.25 0.82 1.50
N LEU A 301 -3.89 1.20 2.72
CA LEU A 301 -4.83 1.43 3.81
C LEU A 301 -5.83 2.55 3.48
N PHE A 302 -5.37 3.65 2.85
CA PHE A 302 -6.28 4.67 2.32
C PHE A 302 -7.29 4.07 1.33
N SER A 303 -6.85 3.31 0.33
CA SER A 303 -7.78 2.68 -0.62
C SER A 303 -8.75 1.69 0.04
N MET A 304 -8.36 1.02 1.14
CA MET A 304 -9.28 0.20 1.94
C MET A 304 -10.38 1.03 2.64
N THR A 305 -10.15 2.31 2.98
CA THR A 305 -11.19 3.17 3.56
C THR A 305 -12.34 3.46 2.58
N VAL A 306 -12.10 3.44 1.26
CA VAL A 306 -13.15 3.55 0.23
C VAL A 306 -14.06 2.32 0.22
N VAL A 307 -13.50 1.13 0.42
CA VAL A 307 -14.29 -0.11 0.55
C VAL A 307 -15.13 -0.11 1.83
N PHE A 308 -14.59 0.46 2.91
CA PHE A 308 -15.32 0.65 4.18
C PHE A 308 -16.43 1.71 4.07
N GLU A 309 -16.17 2.85 3.43
CA GLU A 309 -17.18 3.88 3.11
C GLU A 309 -18.37 3.27 2.39
N TYR A 310 -18.12 2.48 1.34
CA TYR A 310 -19.18 1.88 0.56
C TYR A 310 -20.03 0.89 1.40
N GLY A 311 -19.39 0.10 2.25
CA GLY A 311 -20.09 -0.78 3.20
C GLY A 311 -20.98 0.00 4.17
N LEU A 312 -20.46 1.10 4.74
CA LEU A 312 -21.18 1.96 5.67
C LEU A 312 -22.36 2.69 4.99
N VAL A 313 -22.16 3.26 3.79
CA VAL A 313 -23.20 3.95 3.03
C VAL A 313 -24.28 2.98 2.55
N SER A 314 -23.91 1.77 2.10
CA SER A 314 -24.86 0.72 1.72
C SER A 314 -25.74 0.29 2.92
N TRP A 315 -25.14 0.13 4.11
CA TRP A 315 -25.88 -0.16 5.34
C TRP A 315 -26.82 0.98 5.77
N LEU A 316 -26.36 2.24 5.69
CA LEU A 316 -27.19 3.41 5.96
C LEU A 316 -28.36 3.52 4.98
N MET A 317 -28.14 3.27 3.69
CA MET A 317 -29.19 3.25 2.67
C MET A 317 -30.20 2.11 2.88
N MET A 318 -29.78 0.95 3.41
CA MET A 318 -30.70 -0.11 3.81
C MET A 318 -31.64 0.35 4.93
N ILE A 319 -31.11 1.05 5.94
CA ILE A 319 -31.89 1.60 7.06
C ILE A 319 -32.83 2.73 6.59
N GLU A 320 -32.36 3.62 5.73
CA GLU A 320 -33.17 4.67 5.11
C GLU A 320 -34.30 4.08 4.27
N GLY A 321 -34.02 3.06 3.46
CA GLY A 321 -35.03 2.33 2.68
C GLY A 321 -36.08 1.63 3.54
N GLN A 322 -35.71 1.10 4.72
CA GLN A 322 -36.69 0.56 5.68
C GLN A 322 -37.60 1.65 6.25
N ARG A 323 -37.06 2.85 6.54
CA ARG A 323 -37.85 4.00 7.04
C ARG A 323 -38.83 4.51 5.98
N VAL A 324 -38.38 4.66 4.73
CA VAL A 324 -39.24 5.08 3.62
C VAL A 324 -40.36 4.05 3.36
N ARG A 325 -40.08 2.75 3.46
CA ARG A 325 -41.13 1.71 3.38
C ARG A 325 -42.16 1.80 4.52
N LYS A 326 -41.73 2.11 5.75
CA LYS A 326 -42.66 2.40 6.86
C LYS A 326 -43.54 3.62 6.54
N PHE A 327 -42.93 4.70 6.03
CA PHE A 327 -43.63 5.92 5.60
C PHE A 327 -44.70 5.65 4.51
N GLU A 328 -44.34 4.87 3.50
CA GLU A 328 -45.26 4.45 2.43
C GLU A 328 -46.41 3.60 2.99
N ALA A 329 -46.14 2.67 3.92
CA ALA A 329 -47.17 1.84 4.55
C ALA A 329 -48.20 2.68 5.35
N MET A 330 -47.75 3.63 6.18
CA MET A 330 -48.65 4.55 6.89
C MET A 330 -49.45 5.42 5.91
N LYS A 331 -48.83 5.88 4.83
CA LYS A 331 -49.51 6.69 3.80
C LYS A 331 -50.64 5.91 3.12
N GLN A 332 -50.43 4.63 2.83
CA GLN A 332 -51.50 3.76 2.31
C GLN A 332 -52.60 3.53 3.36
N MET A 333 -52.24 3.34 4.63
CA MET A 333 -53.21 3.20 5.73
C MET A 333 -54.05 4.47 5.94
N ALA A 334 -53.45 5.66 5.85
CA ALA A 334 -54.16 6.93 5.96
C ALA A 334 -55.14 7.17 4.79
N ILE A 335 -54.76 6.77 3.57
CA ILE A 335 -55.64 6.82 2.39
C ILE A 335 -56.82 5.84 2.54
N ALA A 336 -56.58 4.63 3.04
CA ALA A 336 -57.64 3.67 3.34
C ALA A 336 -58.60 4.22 4.41
N LEU A 337 -58.07 4.75 5.52
CA LEU A 337 -58.87 5.35 6.60
C LEU A 337 -59.71 6.54 6.11
N LYS A 338 -59.15 7.37 5.22
CA LYS A 338 -59.88 8.48 4.58
C LYS A 338 -61.05 7.96 3.74
N ARG A 339 -60.81 7.00 2.85
CA ARG A 339 -61.84 6.38 2.01
C ARG A 339 -62.95 5.74 2.84
N ASP A 340 -62.60 4.97 3.88
CA ASP A 340 -63.57 4.32 4.75
C ASP A 340 -64.40 5.36 5.56
N THR A 341 -63.83 6.54 5.84
CA THR A 341 -64.54 7.67 6.46
C THR A 341 -65.47 8.38 5.47
N GLU A 342 -65.05 8.53 4.21
CA GLU A 342 -65.87 9.09 3.13
C GLU A 342 -67.04 8.15 2.75
N GLU A 343 -66.81 6.83 2.71
CA GLU A 343 -67.86 5.80 2.55
C GLU A 343 -68.89 5.86 3.70
N LEU A 344 -68.45 6.05 4.95
CA LEU A 344 -69.34 6.26 6.10
C LEU A 344 -70.13 7.59 6.04
N GLN A 345 -69.56 8.65 5.47
CA GLN A 345 -70.26 9.93 5.27
C GLN A 345 -71.26 9.87 4.11
N GLY A 346 -70.97 9.10 3.06
CA GLY A 346 -71.91 8.79 1.98
C GLY A 346 -73.14 8.04 2.49
N HIS A 347 -72.95 6.89 3.13
CA HIS A 347 -74.07 6.10 3.64
C HIS A 347 -74.88 6.83 4.73
N THR A 348 -74.28 7.69 5.54
CA THR A 348 -75.06 8.52 6.49
C THR A 348 -75.76 9.72 5.86
N ALA A 349 -75.48 10.05 4.60
CA ALA A 349 -76.33 10.95 3.80
C ALA A 349 -77.48 10.18 3.14
N GLU A 350 -77.23 8.97 2.63
CA GLU A 350 -78.27 8.08 2.06
C GLU A 350 -79.30 7.65 3.13
N GLU A 351 -78.85 7.19 4.31
CA GLU A 351 -79.73 6.90 5.48
C GLU A 351 -80.52 8.12 5.99
N MET A 352 -80.19 9.35 5.58
CA MET A 352 -80.97 10.56 5.91
C MET A 352 -81.89 11.03 4.78
N VAL A 353 -81.79 10.44 3.57
CA VAL A 353 -82.69 10.72 2.45
C VAL A 353 -83.81 9.67 2.37
N GLU A 354 -83.55 8.43 2.78
CA GLU A 354 -84.51 7.31 2.73
C GLU A 354 -85.63 7.35 3.80
N TRP A 355 -85.83 8.50 4.49
CA TRP A 355 -86.81 8.64 5.59
C TRP A 355 -87.83 9.80 5.41
N ASP A 356 -87.79 10.52 4.28
CA ASP A 356 -88.61 11.73 4.04
C ASP A 356 -89.66 11.58 2.91
N GLU A 357 -89.93 10.38 2.38
CA GLU A 357 -90.99 10.14 1.37
C GLU A 357 -92.07 9.12 1.81
N ASP A 358 -93.31 9.61 1.77
CA ASP A 358 -94.64 8.98 1.82
C ASP A 358 -95.23 8.37 3.12
N ASP A 359 -96.50 8.75 3.35
CA ASP A 359 -97.35 8.51 4.53
C ASP A 359 -98.37 7.35 4.33
N ASP A 360 -98.96 6.94 5.47
CA ASP A 360 -100.37 6.53 5.64
C ASP A 360 -100.93 5.14 5.19
N GLU A 361 -102.13 4.90 5.75
CA GLU A 361 -103.18 3.89 5.49
C GLU A 361 -103.08 2.41 5.94
N GLU A 362 -103.81 2.18 7.04
CA GLU A 362 -104.81 1.13 7.28
C GLU A 362 -104.41 -0.33 7.67
N VAL A 363 -105.38 -0.99 8.33
CA VAL A 363 -105.25 -2.29 8.99
C VAL A 363 -106.53 -3.10 8.76
N ASN A 364 -106.47 -4.28 8.12
CA ASN A 364 -107.25 -5.44 8.56
C ASN A 364 -106.98 -6.80 7.86
N LEU A 365 -106.75 -7.81 8.72
CA LEU A 365 -107.39 -9.16 8.80
C LEU A 365 -107.63 -10.09 7.58
N GLN A 366 -107.37 -11.39 7.84
CA GLN A 366 -107.99 -12.63 7.28
C GLN A 366 -107.50 -13.17 5.90
N VAL A 367 -107.41 -14.49 5.61
CA VAL A 367 -107.40 -15.77 6.40
C VAL A 367 -106.90 -16.96 5.51
N ALA A 368 -106.70 -18.16 6.08
CA ALA A 368 -106.36 -19.48 5.46
C ALA A 368 -104.84 -19.75 5.25
N GLN A 369 -104.21 -20.73 5.93
CA GLN A 369 -104.15 -22.20 5.68
C GLN A 369 -103.36 -22.56 4.39
N GLU A 370 -102.40 -23.50 4.32
CA GLU A 370 -101.77 -24.45 5.28
C GLU A 370 -100.39 -24.94 4.64
N THR A 371 -99.54 -25.87 5.11
CA THR A 371 -99.59 -26.96 6.11
C THR A 371 -98.18 -27.33 6.65
N GLU A 372 -98.08 -27.65 7.96
CA GLU A 372 -97.19 -28.62 8.66
C GLU A 372 -95.64 -28.76 8.51
N GLU A 373 -95.06 -29.41 9.55
CA GLU A 373 -93.68 -29.89 9.82
C GLU A 373 -92.52 -28.87 9.96
N SER A 374 -91.70 -28.86 11.04
CA SER A 374 -91.74 -29.68 12.28
C SER A 374 -91.01 -29.04 13.50
N HIS A 375 -91.45 -29.43 14.71
CA HIS A 375 -90.81 -29.38 16.05
C HIS A 375 -90.26 -28.07 16.69
N ALA A 376 -91.02 -27.57 17.68
CA ALA A 376 -90.55 -26.81 18.87
C ALA A 376 -90.41 -27.78 20.10
N PRO A 377 -90.26 -27.41 21.41
CA PRO A 377 -90.55 -26.15 22.18
C PRO A 377 -89.30 -25.48 22.84
N ALA A 378 -89.24 -24.17 23.16
CA ALA A 378 -89.93 -23.38 24.22
C ALA A 378 -89.39 -23.62 25.67
N GLU A 379 -89.40 -22.69 26.64
CA GLU A 379 -90.09 -21.38 26.79
C GLU A 379 -89.42 -20.50 27.90
N LYS A 380 -89.98 -19.30 28.20
CA LYS A 380 -89.76 -18.36 29.35
C LYS A 380 -88.62 -17.33 29.30
N LEU A 381 -88.74 -16.13 29.91
CA LEU A 381 -89.93 -15.25 30.07
C LEU A 381 -89.48 -13.81 30.42
N GLN A 382 -90.09 -12.80 29.78
CA GLN A 382 -90.35 -11.41 30.22
C GLN A 382 -89.26 -10.53 30.91
N ALA A 383 -89.12 -9.33 30.31
CA ALA A 383 -89.07 -8.01 30.95
C ALA A 383 -87.83 -7.54 31.76
N GLN A 384 -87.04 -6.65 31.12
CA GLN A 384 -86.85 -5.30 31.67
C GLN A 384 -86.60 -4.25 30.57
N ARG A 385 -87.65 -3.47 30.22
CA ARG A 385 -87.57 -2.35 29.27
C ARG A 385 -87.25 -1.05 30.01
N SER A 386 -85.98 -0.76 30.26
CA SER A 386 -85.52 0.55 30.72
C SER A 386 -84.08 0.84 30.27
N LYS A 387 -83.73 2.14 30.16
CA LYS A 387 -82.45 2.67 29.64
C LYS A 387 -82.25 2.55 28.13
N SER A 388 -82.99 3.41 27.42
CA SER A 388 -82.41 4.22 26.34
C SER A 388 -81.27 5.12 26.89
N THR A 389 -80.72 6.01 26.04
CA THR A 389 -79.65 7.00 26.37
C THR A 389 -78.26 6.45 26.71
N VAL A 390 -77.73 5.58 25.85
CA VAL A 390 -76.33 5.74 25.40
C VAL A 390 -76.39 6.28 23.96
N SER A 391 -75.72 7.41 23.70
CA SER A 391 -75.86 8.12 22.42
C SER A 391 -75.21 7.35 21.27
N LEU A 392 -75.79 7.43 20.05
CA LEU A 392 -75.13 6.89 18.85
C LEU A 392 -73.78 7.55 18.60
N ALA A 393 -73.57 8.81 19.04
CA ALA A 393 -72.26 9.47 19.04
C ALA A 393 -71.17 8.66 19.80
N SER A 394 -71.54 7.97 20.89
CA SER A 394 -70.63 7.09 21.63
C SER A 394 -70.24 5.85 20.82
N ARG A 395 -71.21 5.22 20.12
CA ARG A 395 -70.91 4.13 19.17
C ARG A 395 -70.12 4.61 17.95
N ARG A 396 -70.41 5.80 17.41
CA ARG A 396 -69.66 6.42 16.30
C ARG A 396 -68.19 6.64 16.66
N LYS A 397 -67.87 7.08 17.89
CA LYS A 397 -66.48 7.10 18.39
C LYS A 397 -65.87 5.70 18.56
N ALA A 398 -66.64 4.71 19.00
CA ALA A 398 -66.13 3.35 19.23
C ALA A 398 -65.80 2.56 17.94
N VAL A 399 -66.56 2.75 16.86
CA VAL A 399 -66.32 2.05 15.58
C VAL A 399 -64.99 2.49 14.96
N VAL A 400 -64.74 3.81 14.88
CA VAL A 400 -63.49 4.39 14.36
C VAL A 400 -62.26 3.93 15.16
N LEU A 401 -62.41 3.65 16.46
CA LEU A 401 -61.31 3.23 17.34
C LEU A 401 -60.97 1.73 17.27
N SER A 402 -61.67 0.93 16.47
CA SER A 402 -61.64 -0.54 16.63
C SER A 402 -60.56 -1.31 15.84
N LYS A 403 -59.82 -0.65 14.92
CA LYS A 403 -58.77 -1.30 14.11
C LYS A 403 -57.49 -0.48 13.85
N GLY A 404 -57.34 0.71 14.43
CA GLY A 404 -56.16 1.57 14.23
C GLY A 404 -55.47 2.24 15.44
N PRO A 405 -55.90 2.11 16.71
CA PRO A 405 -55.41 2.98 17.78
C PRO A 405 -53.92 2.77 18.09
N GLU A 406 -53.45 1.51 18.18
CA GLU A 406 -52.06 1.21 18.56
C GLU A 406 -51.03 1.81 17.58
N GLN A 407 -51.31 1.75 16.27
CA GLN A 407 -50.40 2.29 15.25
C GLN A 407 -50.52 3.80 15.08
N ILE A 408 -51.72 4.39 15.26
CA ILE A 408 -51.86 5.86 15.29
C ILE A 408 -51.14 6.42 16.52
N GLN A 409 -51.17 5.71 17.65
CA GLN A 409 -50.45 6.09 18.86
C GLN A 409 -48.93 5.88 18.75
N GLU A 410 -48.44 4.77 18.13
CA GLU A 410 -47.01 4.62 17.77
C GLU A 410 -46.52 5.81 16.91
N VAL A 411 -47.38 6.36 16.05
CA VAL A 411 -47.08 7.55 15.24
C VAL A 411 -47.14 8.84 16.06
N TRP A 412 -48.10 8.97 16.98
CA TRP A 412 -48.22 10.13 17.88
C TRP A 412 -46.97 10.26 18.77
N ASP A 413 -46.62 9.19 19.48
CA ASP A 413 -45.45 9.05 20.37
C ASP A 413 -44.10 9.15 19.62
N MET A 414 -44.12 9.03 18.29
CA MET A 414 -42.96 9.19 17.42
C MET A 414 -42.77 10.66 16.97
N PHE A 415 -43.81 11.48 16.96
CA PHE A 415 -43.71 12.90 16.62
C PHE A 415 -43.65 13.77 17.88
N ASP A 416 -44.60 13.61 18.80
CA ASP A 416 -44.63 14.27 20.11
C ASP A 416 -43.54 13.62 20.99
N LYS A 417 -42.56 14.41 21.40
CA LYS A 417 -41.37 13.94 22.13
C LYS A 417 -41.20 14.63 23.48
N ASP A 418 -41.81 15.80 23.69
CA ASP A 418 -41.85 16.46 24.99
C ASP A 418 -43.08 16.08 25.85
N GLY A 419 -44.10 15.46 25.24
CA GLY A 419 -45.34 15.03 25.91
C GLY A 419 -46.37 16.14 26.06
N SER A 420 -46.26 17.24 25.31
CA SER A 420 -47.14 18.41 25.40
C SER A 420 -48.50 18.24 24.71
N GLY A 421 -48.64 17.26 23.81
CA GLY A 421 -49.85 17.05 23.00
C GLY A 421 -49.98 17.99 21.79
N CYS A 422 -49.01 18.88 21.55
CA CYS A 422 -49.02 19.88 20.47
C CYS A 422 -47.63 19.94 19.81
N PHE A 423 -47.51 19.53 18.55
CA PHE A 423 -46.20 19.34 17.90
C PHE A 423 -45.56 20.67 17.49
N ASP A 424 -44.29 20.89 17.85
CA ASP A 424 -43.54 22.06 17.35
C ASP A 424 -42.96 21.82 15.93
N GLN A 425 -42.46 22.87 15.28
CA GLN A 425 -41.90 22.77 13.92
C GLN A 425 -40.63 21.89 13.83
N HIS A 426 -39.88 21.74 14.93
CA HIS A 426 -38.70 20.90 15.01
C HIS A 426 -39.04 19.43 15.28
N GLU A 427 -40.06 19.15 16.09
CA GLU A 427 -40.64 17.82 16.29
C GLU A 427 -41.26 17.28 15.01
N ILE A 428 -42.02 18.09 14.27
CA ILE A 428 -42.51 17.73 12.94
C ILE A 428 -41.34 17.41 11.99
N GLN A 429 -40.27 18.21 11.98
CA GLN A 429 -39.06 17.90 11.20
C GLN A 429 -38.41 16.57 11.66
N LEU A 430 -38.33 16.33 12.96
CA LEU A 430 -37.68 15.17 13.56
C LEU A 430 -38.47 13.88 13.33
N GLY A 431 -39.80 13.92 13.43
CA GLY A 431 -40.69 12.80 13.15
C GLY A 431 -40.65 12.38 11.69
N PHE A 432 -40.74 13.34 10.74
CA PHE A 432 -40.50 13.05 9.33
C PHE A 432 -39.09 12.47 9.09
N ARG A 433 -38.07 12.97 9.79
CA ARG A 433 -36.69 12.43 9.72
C ARG A 433 -36.56 11.00 10.25
N LYS A 434 -37.28 10.64 11.34
CA LYS A 434 -37.40 9.24 11.83
C LYS A 434 -38.01 8.35 10.73
N LEU A 435 -38.91 8.89 9.92
CA LEU A 435 -39.57 8.25 8.79
C LEU A 435 -38.81 8.32 7.46
N GLY A 436 -37.57 8.81 7.46
CA GLY A 436 -36.72 8.88 6.27
C GLY A 436 -37.10 10.00 5.28
N GLN A 437 -38.01 10.89 5.65
CA GLN A 437 -38.31 12.12 4.91
C GLN A 437 -37.47 13.27 5.45
N TYR A 438 -36.54 13.76 4.62
CA TYR A 438 -35.57 14.78 4.99
C TYR A 438 -36.04 16.15 4.50
N LEU A 439 -36.86 16.82 5.30
CA LEU A 439 -37.36 18.18 5.01
C LEU A 439 -36.49 19.26 5.67
N SER A 440 -36.33 20.40 4.99
CA SER A 440 -35.73 21.60 5.59
C SER A 440 -36.73 22.36 6.47
N MET A 441 -36.23 23.19 7.38
CA MET A 441 -37.12 23.98 8.26
C MET A 441 -38.06 24.92 7.47
N ASP A 442 -37.65 25.42 6.31
CA ASP A 442 -38.48 26.29 5.45
C ASP A 442 -39.49 25.51 4.59
N GLN A 443 -39.34 24.18 4.51
CA GLN A 443 -40.39 23.29 4.01
C GLN A 443 -41.43 23.04 5.11
N VAL A 444 -41.03 22.82 6.37
CA VAL A 444 -41.95 22.63 7.50
C VAL A 444 -42.76 23.90 7.81
N LYS A 445 -42.14 25.10 7.82
CA LYS A 445 -42.88 26.37 7.96
C LYS A 445 -43.98 26.54 6.90
N ARG A 446 -43.71 26.13 5.66
CA ARG A 446 -44.70 26.16 4.57
C ARG A 446 -45.78 25.09 4.71
N MET A 447 -45.49 23.98 5.39
CA MET A 447 -46.47 22.96 5.76
C MET A 447 -47.46 23.50 6.79
N PHE A 448 -46.97 24.14 7.87
CA PHE A 448 -47.81 24.82 8.87
C PHE A 448 -48.68 25.93 8.25
N PHE A 449 -48.08 26.80 7.41
CA PHE A 449 -48.83 27.85 6.70
C PHE A 449 -49.94 27.30 5.79
N ARG A 450 -49.70 26.18 5.09
CA ARG A 450 -50.74 25.51 4.28
C ARG A 450 -51.87 24.89 5.12
N LEU A 451 -51.61 24.51 6.36
CA LEU A 451 -52.61 23.96 7.28
C LEU A 451 -53.50 25.04 7.91
N GLY A 452 -53.24 26.33 7.65
CA GLY A 452 -53.99 27.45 8.22
C GLY A 452 -53.70 27.70 9.69
N VAL A 453 -52.50 27.35 10.15
CA VAL A 453 -52.08 27.39 11.55
C VAL A 453 -51.10 28.53 11.76
N ASP A 454 -51.58 29.61 12.39
CA ASP A 454 -50.78 30.80 12.73
C ASP A 454 -49.90 30.61 13.98
N SER A 455 -50.14 29.56 14.76
CA SER A 455 -49.33 29.18 15.93
C SER A 455 -48.02 28.50 15.53
N ALA A 456 -47.01 28.62 16.41
CA ALA A 456 -45.73 27.90 16.25
C ALA A 456 -45.86 26.37 16.49
N THR A 457 -46.98 25.94 17.06
CA THR A 457 -47.34 24.56 17.41
C THR A 457 -48.56 24.09 16.62
N LEU A 458 -48.64 22.77 16.40
CA LEU A 458 -49.69 22.09 15.64
C LEU A 458 -50.52 21.18 16.56
N ASP A 459 -51.81 21.45 16.69
CA ASP A 459 -52.72 20.65 17.51
C ASP A 459 -52.95 19.25 16.92
N GLY A 460 -53.25 18.26 17.78
CA GLY A 460 -53.48 16.87 17.38
C GLY A 460 -54.53 16.67 16.27
N GLU A 461 -55.59 17.48 16.22
CA GLU A 461 -56.59 17.40 15.15
C GLU A 461 -56.05 17.94 13.81
N ALA A 462 -55.24 19.00 13.84
CA ALA A 462 -54.59 19.54 12.64
C ALA A 462 -53.52 18.57 12.10
N PHE A 463 -52.81 17.87 13.00
CA PHE A 463 -51.90 16.78 12.64
C PHE A 463 -52.62 15.59 12.00
N GLN A 464 -53.80 15.17 12.51
CA GLN A 464 -54.61 14.13 11.87
C GLN A 464 -55.07 14.54 10.45
N ARG A 465 -55.52 15.79 10.26
CA ARG A 465 -55.85 16.32 8.92
C ARG A 465 -54.62 16.34 7.99
N MET A 466 -53.44 16.69 8.51
CA MET A 466 -52.18 16.64 7.76
C MET A 466 -51.81 15.21 7.32
N LEU A 467 -52.03 14.20 8.18
CA LEU A 467 -51.77 12.79 7.85
C LEU A 467 -52.75 12.25 6.79
N LEU A 468 -54.02 12.61 6.86
CA LEU A 468 -55.05 12.18 5.90
C LEU A 468 -54.80 12.70 4.47
N ASP A 469 -54.35 13.94 4.33
CA ASP A 469 -54.07 14.58 3.02
C ASP A 469 -52.58 14.93 2.82
N LEU A 470 -51.70 14.03 3.26
CA LEU A 470 -50.24 14.22 3.29
C LEU A 470 -49.61 14.68 1.95
N ASN A 471 -50.19 14.27 0.81
CA ASN A 471 -49.77 14.70 -0.53
C ASN A 471 -49.96 16.21 -0.78
N LEU A 472 -50.97 16.83 -0.16
CA LEU A 472 -51.32 18.25 -0.33
C LEU A 472 -50.33 19.16 0.42
N TYR A 473 -49.85 18.67 1.57
CA TYR A 473 -49.01 19.44 2.50
C TYR A 473 -47.51 19.21 2.28
N LEU A 474 -47.09 18.09 1.68
CA LEU A 474 -45.71 17.87 1.25
C LEU A 474 -45.28 18.86 0.15
N PRO A 475 -44.16 19.59 0.31
CA PRO A 475 -43.70 20.55 -0.69
C PRO A 475 -42.90 19.87 -1.82
N GLY A 476 -43.56 19.62 -2.95
CA GLY A 476 -43.01 18.91 -4.12
C GLY A 476 -41.91 19.61 -4.94
N THR A 477 -40.95 20.29 -4.30
CA THR A 477 -39.75 20.85 -4.96
C THR A 477 -38.48 20.59 -4.15
N PRO A 478 -37.35 20.23 -4.80
CA PRO A 478 -36.09 20.00 -4.11
C PRO A 478 -35.44 21.33 -3.71
N PHE A 479 -35.63 21.75 -2.46
CA PHE A 479 -34.74 22.74 -1.86
C PHE A 479 -33.35 22.12 -1.66
N THR A 480 -32.31 22.92 -1.81
CA THR A 480 -30.92 22.50 -1.58
C THR A 480 -30.66 22.29 -0.10
N LEU A 481 -31.01 21.10 0.41
CA LEU A 481 -30.82 20.70 1.81
C LEU A 481 -29.42 21.06 2.29
N SER A 482 -29.34 21.75 3.43
CA SER A 482 -28.09 21.98 4.15
C SER A 482 -27.46 20.63 4.53
N TYR A 483 -26.13 20.59 4.72
CA TYR A 483 -25.42 19.34 5.01
C TYR A 483 -26.10 18.55 6.16
N TRP A 484 -26.44 19.22 7.25
CA TRP A 484 -27.06 18.64 8.44
C TRP A 484 -28.52 18.15 8.24
N GLU A 485 -29.19 18.61 7.18
CA GLU A 485 -30.57 18.23 6.84
C GLU A 485 -30.63 17.00 5.91
N ARG A 486 -29.51 16.62 5.27
CA ARG A 486 -29.42 15.48 4.34
C ARG A 486 -29.58 14.12 5.03
N PRO A 487 -29.91 13.04 4.28
CA PRO A 487 -29.80 11.68 4.77
C PRO A 487 -28.37 11.34 5.22
N PRO A 488 -28.18 10.58 6.31
CA PRO A 488 -26.87 10.24 6.84
C PRO A 488 -26.00 9.45 5.84
N SER A 489 -26.59 8.64 4.96
CA SER A 489 -25.86 8.00 3.85
C SER A 489 -25.11 9.02 2.98
N LEU A 490 -25.80 10.08 2.57
CA LEU A 490 -25.26 11.17 1.75
C LEU A 490 -24.34 12.11 2.55
N GLN A 491 -24.54 12.27 3.86
CA GLN A 491 -23.61 12.99 4.72
C GLN A 491 -22.25 12.30 4.78
N VAL A 492 -22.24 10.98 5.01
CA VAL A 492 -21.02 10.15 5.05
C VAL A 492 -20.29 10.19 3.70
N ASP A 493 -20.99 9.90 2.60
CA ASP A 493 -20.46 9.95 1.23
C ASP A 493 -19.81 11.31 0.91
N ILE A 494 -20.47 12.43 1.27
CA ILE A 494 -19.91 13.78 1.09
C ILE A 494 -18.68 14.02 1.98
N ALA A 495 -18.73 13.64 3.26
CA ALA A 495 -17.62 13.84 4.18
C ALA A 495 -16.37 13.07 3.74
N PHE A 496 -16.53 11.80 3.36
CA PHE A 496 -15.42 10.96 2.89
C PHE A 496 -14.77 11.53 1.62
N ARG A 497 -15.54 12.03 0.63
CA ARG A 497 -14.98 12.64 -0.60
C ARG A 497 -13.98 13.76 -0.34
N TYR A 498 -14.25 14.63 0.63
CA TYR A 498 -13.36 15.75 0.98
C TYR A 498 -12.25 15.34 1.95
N ILE A 499 -12.55 14.55 2.98
CA ILE A 499 -11.55 14.09 3.96
C ILE A 499 -10.50 13.21 3.27
N TYR A 500 -10.91 12.32 2.35
CA TYR A 500 -10.00 11.43 1.63
C TYR A 500 -8.95 12.21 0.83
N ILE A 501 -9.36 13.17 -0.02
CA ILE A 501 -8.42 13.88 -0.90
C ILE A 501 -7.50 14.82 -0.11
N LEU A 502 -8.00 15.44 0.97
CA LEU A 502 -7.17 16.24 1.88
C LEU A 502 -6.14 15.36 2.61
N ALA A 503 -6.55 14.21 3.14
CA ALA A 503 -5.65 13.29 3.82
C ALA A 503 -4.62 12.68 2.85
N LEU A 504 -5.02 12.27 1.65
CA LEU A 504 -4.11 11.77 0.60
C LEU A 504 -3.10 12.84 0.19
N ALA A 505 -3.52 14.10 0.02
CA ALA A 505 -2.62 15.21 -0.29
C ALA A 505 -1.61 15.47 0.84
N VAL A 506 -2.06 15.56 2.10
CA VAL A 506 -1.17 15.73 3.26
C VAL A 506 -0.17 14.57 3.33
N VAL A 507 -0.64 13.32 3.27
CA VAL A 507 0.20 12.12 3.38
C VAL A 507 1.22 12.04 2.24
N THR A 508 0.82 12.28 0.99
CA THR A 508 1.76 12.25 -0.15
C THR A 508 2.80 13.37 -0.08
N ILE A 509 2.43 14.58 0.37
CA ILE A 509 3.38 15.67 0.62
C ILE A 509 4.34 15.31 1.76
N THR A 510 3.86 14.73 2.88
CA THR A 510 4.70 14.29 4.00
C THR A 510 5.69 13.20 3.56
N TRP A 511 5.26 12.20 2.80
CA TRP A 511 6.16 11.16 2.27
C TRP A 511 7.18 11.74 1.30
N LEU A 512 6.80 12.66 0.39
CA LEU A 512 7.74 13.32 -0.51
C LEU A 512 8.76 14.20 0.23
N ALA A 513 8.38 14.83 1.34
CA ALA A 513 9.33 15.54 2.21
C ALA A 513 10.31 14.58 2.89
N LEU A 514 9.80 13.45 3.42
CA LEU A 514 10.59 12.37 4.03
C LEU A 514 11.44 11.57 3.02
N ALA A 515 11.36 11.86 1.72
CA ALA A 515 12.23 11.30 0.68
C ALA A 515 13.39 12.25 0.30
N GLY A 516 13.33 13.51 0.75
CA GLY A 516 14.35 14.54 0.48
C GLY A 516 15.19 14.91 1.70
N SER A 517 15.05 14.17 2.82
CA SER A 517 15.70 14.39 4.11
C SER A 517 16.51 13.18 4.54
#